data_AF-A0A7R7HAB1-F1
#
_entry.id   AF-A0A7R7HAB1-F1
#
_cell.length_a   1.000
_cell.length_b   1.000
_cell.length_c   1.000
_cell.angle_alpha   90.00
_cell.angle_beta   90.00
_cell.angle_gamma   90.00
#
_symmetry.space_group_name_H-M   'P 1'
#
loop_
_entity.id
_entity.type
_entity.pdbx_description
1 polymer ?
#
loop_
_entity_poly.entity_id
_entity_poly.type
_entity_poly.pdbx_seq_one_letter_code
_entity_poly.pdbx_strand_id
1 'polypeptide(L)'
;MTPCDVFDGDWRLFSHDPQTGVTSWWLDLGNGTAVIRTDTPVDELLDENAEAYNDSLGRRFGDGKVVASIPLNIYHEQLAEAHRQGDRNYVKRWLNDADHQKFRKFRGNV
;
A
#
# COMPACT_ATOMS: atom_id res chain seq x y z
N MET A 1 25.92 -18.35 15.71
CA MET A 1 25.61 -16.92 15.51
C MET A 1 24.34 -16.66 16.28
N THR A 2 24.43 -16.03 17.45
CA THR A 2 23.26 -15.59 18.21
C THR A 2 22.44 -14.64 17.32
N PRO A 3 21.10 -14.74 17.27
CA PRO A 3 20.33 -13.76 16.52
C PRO A 3 20.53 -12.43 17.22
N CYS A 4 21.13 -11.47 16.51
CA CYS A 4 21.24 -10.11 17.00
C CYS A 4 19.81 -9.60 17.18
N ASP A 5 19.44 -9.26 18.41
CA ASP A 5 18.16 -8.62 18.68
C ASP A 5 18.18 -7.22 18.08
N VAL A 6 17.49 -7.04 16.95
CA VAL A 6 17.30 -5.74 16.30
C VAL A 6 16.11 -5.05 16.95
N PHE A 7 16.28 -3.77 17.30
CA PHE A 7 15.27 -2.98 17.98
C PHE A 7 15.01 -1.63 17.29
N ASP A 8 13.77 -1.16 17.39
CA ASP A 8 13.31 0.19 17.03
C ASP A 8 12.56 0.78 18.25
N GLY A 9 13.28 1.46 19.13
CA GLY A 9 12.75 1.83 20.45
C GLY A 9 12.40 0.59 21.28
N ASP A 10 11.15 0.53 21.79
CA ASP A 10 10.64 -0.64 22.53
C ASP A 10 10.23 -1.81 21.62
N TRP A 11 10.24 -1.61 20.30
CA TRP A 11 9.88 -2.64 19.33
C TRP A 11 11.06 -3.57 19.07
N ARG A 12 10.80 -4.88 19.09
CA ARG A 12 11.76 -5.90 18.68
C ARG A 12 11.43 -6.42 17.28
N LEU A 13 12.44 -6.57 16.45
CA LEU A 13 12.27 -7.18 15.13
C LEU A 13 11.73 -8.60 15.28
N PHE A 14 10.58 -8.87 14.67
CA PHE A 14 9.93 -10.17 14.66
C PHE A 14 10.24 -10.93 13.36
N SER A 15 10.16 -10.25 12.22
CA SER A 15 10.43 -10.83 10.91
C SER A 15 10.85 -9.76 9.91
N HIS A 16 11.72 -10.11 8.97
CA HIS A 16 12.09 -9.27 7.84
C HIS A 16 12.14 -10.13 6.59
N ASP A 17 11.40 -9.74 5.55
CA ASP A 17 11.46 -10.34 4.23
C ASP A 17 12.40 -9.51 3.34
N PRO A 18 13.60 -10.02 3.00
CA PRO A 18 14.57 -9.27 2.20
C PRO A 18 14.14 -9.09 0.74
N GLN A 19 13.16 -9.85 0.23
CA GLN A 19 12.69 -9.69 -1.15
C GLN A 19 11.72 -8.53 -1.31
N THR A 20 10.82 -8.36 -0.35
CA THR A 20 9.79 -7.32 -0.37
C THR A 20 10.15 -6.13 0.52
N GLY A 21 11.15 -6.26 1.37
CA GLY A 21 11.52 -5.27 2.39
C GLY A 21 10.52 -5.17 3.55
N VAL A 22 9.45 -5.98 3.55
CA VAL A 22 8.43 -5.97 4.59
C VAL A 22 9.05 -6.37 5.92
N THR A 23 8.81 -5.56 6.95
CA THR A 23 9.36 -5.76 8.28
C THR A 23 8.24 -5.80 9.31
N SER A 24 8.19 -6.86 10.11
CA SER A 24 7.25 -6.99 11.21
C SER A 24 7.96 -6.84 12.54
N TRP A 25 7.38 -6.04 13.41
CA TRP A 25 7.89 -5.69 14.71
C TRP A 25 6.93 -6.13 15.79
N TRP A 26 7.48 -6.52 16.94
CA TRP A 26 6.76 -6.98 18.11
C TRP A 26 7.00 -6.02 19.28
N LEU A 27 5.92 -5.57 19.91
CA LEU A 27 5.94 -4.82 21.16
C LEU A 27 5.18 -5.61 22.24
N ASP A 28 5.87 -6.01 23.30
CA ASP A 28 5.23 -6.61 24.48
C ASP A 28 4.71 -5.51 25.41
N LEU A 29 3.43 -5.59 25.78
CA LEU A 29 2.79 -4.62 26.68
C LEU A 29 2.93 -5.01 28.17
N GLY A 30 3.58 -6.13 28.48
CA GLY A 30 3.86 -6.58 29.85
C GLY A 30 2.67 -7.16 30.61
N ASN A 31 1.49 -7.22 29.99
CA ASN A 31 0.26 -7.78 30.54
C ASN A 31 -0.17 -9.09 29.85
N GLY A 32 0.77 -9.75 29.16
CA GLY A 32 0.50 -10.93 28.33
C GLY A 32 -0.11 -10.62 26.96
N THR A 33 -0.21 -9.34 26.57
CA THR A 33 -0.63 -8.90 25.24
C THR A 33 0.56 -8.31 24.48
N ALA A 34 0.56 -8.47 23.17
CA ALA A 34 1.55 -7.85 22.29
C ALA A 34 0.89 -7.15 21.11
N VAL A 35 1.57 -6.14 20.58
CA VAL A 35 1.21 -5.44 19.35
C VAL A 35 2.18 -5.86 18.26
N ILE A 36 1.65 -6.17 17.07
CA ILE A 36 2.46 -6.40 15.87
C ILE A 36 2.27 -5.20 14.94
N ARG A 37 3.38 -4.54 14.58
CA ARG A 37 3.43 -3.50 13.54
C ARG A 37 4.08 -4.08 12.29
N THR A 38 3.45 -3.92 11.14
CA THR A 38 4.02 -4.32 9.86
C THR A 38 4.30 -3.09 9.01
N ASP A 39 5.59 -2.88 8.72
CA ASP A 39 6.07 -1.81 7.87
C ASP A 39 6.26 -2.38 6.46
N THR A 40 5.46 -1.89 5.51
CA THR A 40 5.55 -2.25 4.09
C THR A 40 6.15 -1.08 3.32
N PRO A 41 7.33 -1.23 2.70
CA PRO A 41 7.88 -0.17 1.86
C PRO A 41 6.97 0.05 0.64
N VAL A 42 6.67 1.33 0.35
CA VAL A 42 5.78 1.71 -0.75
C VAL A 42 6.38 2.78 -1.66
N ASP A 43 7.57 3.28 -1.34
CA ASP A 43 8.16 4.43 -2.04
C ASP A 43 8.34 4.16 -3.54
N GLU A 44 8.97 3.03 -3.90
CA GLU A 44 9.16 2.63 -5.31
C GLU A 44 7.83 2.50 -6.05
N LEU A 45 6.81 1.91 -5.43
CA LEU A 45 5.47 1.80 -6.01
C LEU A 45 4.83 3.17 -6.24
N LEU A 46 5.00 4.11 -5.30
CA LEU A 46 4.46 5.46 -5.41
C LEU A 46 5.21 6.30 -6.46
N ASP A 47 6.52 6.13 -6.57
CA ASP A 47 7.35 6.79 -7.59
C ASP A 47 6.97 6.30 -8.99
N GLU A 48 6.86 4.98 -9.20
CA GLU A 48 6.36 4.40 -10.46
C GLU A 48 4.95 4.90 -10.81
N ASN A 49 4.08 5.04 -9.80
CA ASN A 49 2.74 5.57 -10.01
C ASN A 49 2.80 7.02 -10.51
N ALA A 50 3.61 7.85 -9.85
CA ALA A 50 3.76 9.26 -10.17
C ALA A 50 4.34 9.46 -11.59
N GLU A 51 5.34 8.67 -11.96
CA GLU A 51 5.90 8.67 -13.32
C GLU A 51 4.84 8.33 -14.36
N ALA A 52 4.14 7.20 -14.20
CA ALA A 52 3.07 6.79 -15.11
C ALA A 52 1.93 7.83 -15.20
N TYR A 53 1.58 8.42 -14.06
CA TYR A 53 0.58 9.48 -13.99
C TYR A 53 0.98 10.72 -14.78
N ASN A 54 2.25 11.13 -14.71
CA ASN A 54 2.75 12.25 -15.47
C ASN A 54 2.82 11.93 -16.97
N ASP A 55 3.28 10.74 -17.32
CA ASP A 55 3.35 10.25 -18.71
C ASP A 55 1.98 10.11 -19.39
N SER A 56 0.92 9.94 -18.60
CA SER A 56 -0.45 9.84 -19.11
C SER A 56 -1.00 11.17 -19.68
N LEU A 57 -0.31 12.29 -19.49
CA LEU A 57 -0.77 13.60 -19.94
C LEU A 57 -1.03 13.63 -21.46
N GLY A 58 -2.23 14.07 -21.85
CA GLY A 58 -2.65 14.14 -23.25
C GLY A 58 -2.96 12.78 -23.90
N ARG A 59 -2.82 11.67 -23.17
CA ARG A 59 -3.16 10.33 -23.67
C ARG A 59 -4.63 10.02 -23.38
N ARG A 60 -5.29 9.26 -24.26
CA ARG A 60 -6.64 8.72 -24.01
C ARG A 60 -6.59 7.52 -23.08
N PHE A 61 -7.50 7.44 -22.11
CA PHE A 61 -7.66 6.24 -21.27
C PHE A 61 -8.35 5.12 -22.07
N GLY A 62 -7.85 3.88 -21.97
CA GLY A 62 -8.32 2.74 -22.76
C GLY A 62 -7.25 1.66 -22.95
N ASP A 63 -7.56 0.59 -23.67
CA ASP A 63 -6.61 -0.44 -24.14
C ASP A 63 -5.78 -1.15 -23.04
N GLY A 64 -6.42 -1.57 -21.95
CA GLY A 64 -5.75 -2.34 -20.90
C GLY A 64 -4.79 -1.54 -20.02
N LYS A 65 -4.83 -0.20 -20.10
CA LYS A 65 -4.04 0.67 -19.22
C LYS A 65 -4.40 0.44 -17.75
N VAL A 66 -3.36 0.39 -16.93
CA VAL A 66 -3.49 0.27 -15.48
C VAL A 66 -3.97 1.61 -14.91
N VAL A 67 -5.04 1.56 -14.11
CA VAL A 67 -5.64 2.76 -13.48
C VAL A 67 -4.79 3.23 -12.28
N ALA A 68 -4.39 2.27 -11.45
CA ALA A 68 -3.73 2.49 -10.19
C ALA A 68 -2.99 1.21 -9.78
N SER A 69 -1.87 1.37 -9.08
CA SER A 69 -1.24 0.30 -8.31
C SER A 69 -1.33 0.68 -6.84
N ILE A 70 -1.89 -0.21 -6.02
CA ILE A 70 -2.26 0.06 -4.63
C ILE A 70 -1.58 -0.99 -3.75
N PRO A 71 -0.98 -0.59 -2.61
CA PRO A 71 -0.49 -1.53 -1.63
C PRO A 71 -1.57 -2.52 -1.18
N LEU A 72 -1.19 -3.79 -1.04
CA LEU A 72 -2.14 -4.88 -0.81
C LEU A 72 -2.93 -4.71 0.49
N ASN A 73 -2.29 -4.19 1.54
CA ASN A 73 -2.94 -3.88 2.82
C ASN A 73 -4.05 -2.84 2.67
N ILE A 74 -3.77 -1.72 1.97
CA ILE A 74 -4.76 -0.66 1.71
C ILE A 74 -5.92 -1.20 0.88
N TYR A 75 -5.63 -2.05 -0.11
CA TYR A 75 -6.67 -2.69 -0.89
C TYR A 75 -7.61 -3.54 -0.01
N HIS A 76 -7.06 -4.40 0.85
CA HIS A 76 -7.88 -5.25 1.72
C HIS A 76 -8.67 -4.47 2.75
N GLU A 77 -8.09 -3.41 3.29
CA GLU A 77 -8.74 -2.57 4.31
C GLU A 77 -9.87 -1.72 3.72
N GLN A 78 -9.66 -1.13 2.54
CA GLN A 78 -10.52 -0.04 2.07
C GLN A 78 -11.35 -0.38 0.81
N LEU A 79 -10.90 -1.32 -0.01
CA LEU A 79 -11.48 -1.58 -1.34
C LEU A 79 -12.02 -3.00 -1.54
N ALA A 80 -11.47 -4.00 -0.84
CA ALA A 80 -11.76 -5.41 -1.13
C ALA A 80 -13.25 -5.76 -0.99
N GLU A 81 -13.96 -5.19 -0.01
CA GLU A 81 -15.39 -5.44 0.16
C GLU A 81 -16.21 -4.82 -0.98
N ALA A 82 -15.98 -3.54 -1.29
CA ALA A 82 -16.64 -2.86 -2.40
C ALA A 82 -16.37 -3.56 -3.74
N HIS A 83 -15.13 -4.00 -3.97
CA HIS A 83 -14.76 -4.75 -5.15
C HIS A 83 -15.50 -6.10 -5.21
N ARG A 84 -15.56 -6.85 -4.10
CA ARG A 84 -16.28 -8.13 -4.00
C ARG A 84 -17.77 -7.97 -4.29
N GLN A 85 -18.39 -6.90 -3.81
CA GLN A 85 -19.80 -6.57 -4.05
C GLN A 85 -20.06 -5.99 -5.45
N GLY A 86 -19.00 -5.67 -6.21
CA GLY A 86 -19.12 -5.01 -7.51
C GLY A 86 -19.54 -3.55 -7.43
N ASP A 87 -19.39 -2.89 -6.28
CA ASP A 87 -19.66 -1.46 -6.10
C ASP A 87 -18.59 -0.61 -6.79
N ARG A 88 -18.75 -0.47 -8.09
CA ARG A 88 -17.87 0.33 -8.94
C ARG A 88 -17.91 1.82 -8.60
N ASN A 89 -19.02 2.31 -8.03
CA ASN A 89 -19.17 3.72 -7.69
C ASN A 89 -18.29 4.07 -6.49
N TYR A 90 -18.25 3.21 -5.47
CA TYR A 90 -17.35 3.38 -4.34
C TYR A 90 -15.88 3.36 -4.80
N VAL A 91 -15.48 2.36 -5.58
CA VAL A 91 -14.10 2.24 -6.08
C VAL A 91 -13.71 3.47 -6.92
N LYS A 92 -14.61 3.91 -7.81
CA LYS A 92 -14.40 5.12 -8.61
C LYS A 92 -14.26 6.37 -7.77
N ARG A 93 -15.10 6.55 -6.73
CA ARG A 93 -15.00 7.69 -5.82
C ARG A 93 -13.67 7.66 -5.06
N TRP A 94 -13.31 6.50 -4.51
CA TRP A 94 -12.06 6.31 -3.78
C TRP A 94 -10.84 6.66 -4.64
N LEU A 95 -10.80 6.19 -5.90
CA LEU A 95 -9.71 6.46 -6.83
C LEU A 95 -9.61 7.93 -7.25
N ASN A 96 -10.70 8.70 -7.24
CA ASN A 96 -10.70 10.11 -7.61
C ASN A 96 -10.60 11.05 -6.40
N ASP A 97 -10.47 10.51 -5.19
CA ASP A 97 -10.21 11.28 -3.98
C ASP A 97 -8.78 11.85 -4.00
N ALA A 98 -8.62 13.09 -3.52
CA ALA A 98 -7.32 13.75 -3.46
C ALA A 98 -6.34 12.99 -2.55
N ASP A 99 -6.83 12.40 -1.46
CA ASP A 99 -6.01 11.66 -0.50
C ASP A 99 -5.43 10.36 -1.09
N HIS A 100 -6.07 9.84 -2.13
CA HIS A 100 -5.68 8.59 -2.81
C HIS A 100 -5.04 8.83 -4.19
N GLN A 101 -4.88 10.09 -4.61
CA GLN A 101 -4.36 10.44 -5.92
C GLN A 101 -2.99 9.83 -6.19
N LYS A 102 -2.14 9.71 -5.16
CA LYS A 102 -0.79 9.11 -5.23
C LYS A 102 -0.75 7.65 -5.70
N PHE A 103 -1.87 6.93 -5.61
CA PHE A 103 -1.95 5.55 -6.08
C PHE A 103 -2.28 5.43 -7.57
N ARG A 104 -2.66 6.54 -8.21
CA ARG A 104 -3.11 6.54 -9.59
C ARG A 104 -1.93 6.54 -10.55
N LYS A 105 -2.08 5.78 -11.65
CA LYS A 105 -1.15 5.77 -12.80
C LYS A 105 -1.67 6.58 -13.99
N PHE A 106 -2.89 7.13 -13.93
CA PHE A 106 -3.50 7.79 -15.09
C PHE A 106 -4.31 9.05 -14.73
N ARG A 107 -4.14 10.13 -15.52
CA ARG A 107 -4.85 11.42 -15.40
C ARG A 107 -6.27 11.40 -15.96
N GLY A 108 -7.14 12.25 -15.41
CA GLY A 108 -8.55 12.36 -15.81
C GLY A 108 -9.48 11.69 -14.81
N ASN A 109 -10.78 11.59 -15.11
CA ASN A 109 -11.70 10.82 -14.27
C ASN A 109 -11.90 9.44 -14.89
N VAL A 110 -11.61 8.41 -14.11
CA VAL A 110 -11.96 7.01 -14.40
C VAL A 110 -13.41 6.80 -14.01
#